data_AF-A0A1S1T0D1-F1
#
_entry.id   AF-A0A1S1T0D1-F1
#
_cell.length_a   1.000
_cell.length_b   1.000
_cell.length_c   1.000
_cell.angle_alpha   90.00
_cell.angle_beta   90.00
_cell.angle_gamma   90.00
#
_symmetry.space_group_name_H-M   'P 1'
#
loop_
_entity.id
_entity.type
_entity.pdbx_description
1 polymer ?
#
loop_
_entity_poly.entity_id
_entity_poly.type
_entity_poly.pdbx_seq_one_letter_code
_entity_poly.pdbx_strand_id
1 'polypeptide(L)'
;MPCKPLRNAVPLIVAALLSSACTVSYAGGYSGYHPYGLEPIPGSITYGGQPRTKLRKAPVGSIVPHQFIDGFGRRVYETYVIEPDRSLRLVDRRYRDFFPFDD
;
A
#
# COMPACT_ATOMS: atom_id res chain seq x y z
N MET A 1 14.44 58.83 -36.92
CA MET A 1 13.39 58.16 -36.14
C MET A 1 14.03 57.54 -34.90
N PRO A 2 13.77 58.02 -33.68
CA PRO A 2 14.38 57.46 -32.47
C PRO A 2 13.67 56.17 -32.03
N CYS A 3 14.44 55.09 -31.81
CA CYS A 3 14.00 53.84 -31.19
C CYS A 3 13.53 54.10 -29.75
N LYS A 4 12.29 53.70 -29.43
CA LYS A 4 11.76 53.69 -28.05
C LYS A 4 12.30 52.49 -27.28
N PRO A 5 12.68 52.64 -26.00
CA PRO A 5 13.11 51.52 -25.18
C PRO A 5 11.90 50.67 -24.74
N LEU A 6 12.13 49.36 -24.71
CA LEU A 6 11.18 48.28 -24.45
C LEU A 6 10.72 48.33 -22.97
N ARG A 7 9.75 49.19 -22.65
CA ARG A 7 9.27 49.47 -21.28
C ARG A 7 8.34 48.40 -20.70
N ASN A 8 7.96 47.37 -21.47
CA ASN A 8 6.79 46.54 -21.15
C ASN A 8 7.06 45.02 -21.07
N ALA A 9 8.31 44.57 -21.03
CA ALA A 9 8.62 43.11 -21.01
C ALA A 9 8.64 42.49 -19.61
N VAL A 10 8.64 43.30 -18.54
CA VAL A 10 8.77 42.83 -17.15
C VAL A 10 7.56 42.01 -16.64
N PRO A 11 6.29 42.35 -16.90
CA PRO A 11 5.18 41.61 -16.28
C PRO A 11 4.96 40.21 -16.89
N LEU A 12 5.52 39.93 -18.06
CA LEU A 12 5.38 38.64 -18.74
C LEU A 12 6.31 37.55 -18.20
N ILE A 13 7.44 37.93 -17.58
CA ILE A 13 8.41 36.96 -17.06
C ILE A 13 7.97 36.46 -15.66
N VAL A 14 7.23 37.28 -14.90
CA VAL A 14 6.79 36.94 -13.53
C VAL A 14 5.69 35.88 -13.52
N ALA A 15 4.85 35.81 -14.56
CA ALA A 15 3.75 34.85 -14.64
C ALA A 15 4.18 33.41 -14.98
N ALA A 16 5.40 33.21 -15.50
CA ALA A 16 5.87 31.90 -15.97
C ALA A 16 6.49 31.01 -14.88
N LEU A 17 6.78 31.57 -13.69
CA LEU A 17 7.50 30.86 -12.61
C LEU A 17 6.58 30.24 -11.54
N LEU A 18 5.26 30.39 -11.66
CA LEU A 18 4.29 29.90 -10.67
C LEU A 18 3.70 28.52 -10.96
N SER A 19 4.11 27.85 -12.03
CA SER A 19 3.68 26.49 -12.39
C SER A 19 4.62 25.41 -11.86
N SER A 20 5.15 25.56 -10.65
CA SER A 20 5.69 24.42 -9.89
C SER A 20 4.50 23.65 -9.30
N ALA A 21 3.80 22.90 -10.15
CA ALA A 21 2.84 21.90 -9.70
C ALA A 21 3.63 20.80 -8.96
N CYS A 22 3.70 20.89 -7.63
CA CYS A 22 4.14 19.77 -6.80
C CYS A 22 3.13 18.64 -6.99
N THR A 23 3.40 17.72 -7.91
CA THR A 23 2.72 16.42 -7.89
C THR A 23 3.22 15.69 -6.64
N VAL A 24 2.47 15.78 -5.55
CA VAL A 24 2.64 14.84 -4.44
C VAL A 24 2.23 13.46 -4.98
N SER A 25 3.23 12.63 -5.26
CA SER A 25 3.03 11.20 -5.40
C SER A 25 2.80 10.64 -4.01
N TYR A 26 1.55 10.63 -3.54
CA TYR A 26 1.18 9.72 -2.47
C TYR A 26 1.34 8.31 -3.02
N ALA A 27 2.48 7.67 -2.71
CA ALA A 27 2.64 6.22 -2.81
C ALA A 27 1.82 5.55 -1.68
N GLY A 28 0.54 5.92 -1.56
CA GLY A 28 -0.39 5.40 -0.58
C GLY A 28 -1.23 4.31 -1.22
N GLY A 29 -0.75 3.07 -1.14
CA GLY A 29 -1.59 1.88 -1.27
C GLY A 29 -2.09 1.56 -2.67
N TYR A 30 -1.23 1.00 -3.52
CA TYR A 30 -1.72 0.03 -4.50
C TYR A 30 -2.41 -1.09 -3.71
N SER A 31 -3.75 -1.06 -3.65
CA SER A 31 -4.55 -2.23 -3.31
C SER A 31 -4.36 -3.23 -4.44
N GLY A 32 -3.25 -3.95 -4.39
CA GLY A 32 -2.80 -4.87 -5.42
C GLY A 32 -3.80 -5.99 -5.57
N TYR A 33 -4.52 -5.99 -6.69
CA TYR A 33 -5.05 -7.23 -7.24
C TYR A 33 -3.84 -8.07 -7.66
N HIS A 34 -3.38 -8.94 -6.77
CA HIS A 34 -2.30 -9.89 -7.05
C HIS A 34 -2.91 -11.15 -7.66
N PRO A 35 -2.82 -11.37 -8.98
CA PRO A 35 -3.43 -12.53 -9.65
C PRO A 35 -2.87 -13.88 -9.16
N TYR A 36 -1.68 -13.87 -8.54
CA TYR A 36 -1.02 -15.05 -7.98
C TYR A 36 -1.17 -15.17 -6.45
N GLY A 37 -2.01 -14.34 -5.84
CA GLY A 37 -2.08 -14.20 -4.38
C GLY A 37 -0.90 -13.38 -3.82
N LEU A 38 -1.06 -12.93 -2.59
CA LEU A 38 0.01 -12.21 -1.88
C LEU A 38 1.03 -13.22 -1.34
N GLU A 39 2.31 -12.95 -1.56
CA GLU A 39 3.39 -13.80 -1.05
C GLU A 39 3.50 -13.69 0.49
N PRO A 40 3.64 -14.81 1.21
CA PRO A 40 3.82 -14.80 2.66
C PRO A 40 5.12 -14.09 3.07
N ILE A 41 5.07 -13.28 4.13
CA ILE A 41 6.25 -12.60 4.70
C ILE A 41 6.59 -13.18 6.07
N PRO A 42 7.78 -12.93 6.63
CA PRO A 42 8.10 -13.35 7.99
C PRO A 42 7.00 -12.91 8.97
N GLY A 43 6.34 -13.89 9.61
CA GLY A 43 5.21 -13.67 10.53
C GLY A 43 3.82 -14.01 9.97
N SER A 44 3.68 -14.15 8.64
CA SER A 44 2.48 -14.70 7.99
C SER A 44 2.23 -16.16 8.41
N ILE A 45 0.98 -16.62 8.41
CA ILE A 45 0.62 -18.01 8.78
C ILE A 45 1.24 -19.02 7.81
N THR A 46 1.32 -18.66 6.53
CA THR A 46 1.84 -19.52 5.46
C THR A 46 3.34 -19.36 5.22
N TYR A 47 4.03 -18.53 6.01
CA TYR A 47 5.47 -18.32 5.88
C TYR A 47 6.25 -19.56 6.32
N GLY A 48 7.14 -20.07 5.45
CA GLY A 48 7.90 -21.30 5.71
C GLY A 48 7.07 -22.59 5.60
N GLY A 49 5.84 -22.50 5.08
CA GLY A 49 4.91 -23.62 4.93
C GLY A 49 3.70 -23.49 5.86
N GLN A 50 2.59 -24.12 5.48
CA GLN A 50 1.34 -23.96 6.19
C GLN A 50 1.24 -24.88 7.42
N PRO A 51 1.00 -24.35 8.63
CA PRO A 51 0.79 -25.16 9.83
C PRO A 51 -0.53 -25.94 9.71
N ARG A 52 -0.44 -27.28 9.69
CA ARG A 52 -1.58 -28.17 9.45
C ARG A 52 -2.55 -28.31 10.64
N THR A 53 -2.26 -27.68 11.77
CA THR A 53 -2.89 -27.99 13.06
C THR A 53 -4.12 -27.15 13.40
N LYS A 54 -4.35 -26.01 12.73
CA LYS A 54 -5.36 -25.02 13.18
C LYS A 54 -6.61 -24.87 12.29
N LEU A 55 -6.72 -25.62 11.17
CA LEU A 55 -7.77 -25.37 10.15
C LEU A 55 -8.78 -26.51 9.97
N ARG A 56 -8.80 -27.50 10.87
CA ARG A 56 -9.66 -28.67 10.68
C ARG A 56 -11.14 -28.43 10.99
N LYS A 57 -11.48 -27.38 11.74
CA LYS A 57 -12.83 -27.13 12.25
C LYS A 57 -13.63 -26.08 11.49
N ALA A 58 -12.97 -25.21 10.72
CA ALA A 58 -13.65 -24.14 10.00
C ALA A 58 -14.11 -24.60 8.60
N PRO A 59 -15.30 -24.19 8.13
CA PRO A 59 -15.78 -24.51 6.79
C PRO A 59 -14.94 -23.83 5.71
N VAL A 60 -14.97 -24.40 4.49
CA VAL A 60 -14.35 -23.82 3.30
C VAL A 60 -14.96 -22.44 3.03
N GLY A 61 -14.14 -21.48 2.60
CA GLY A 61 -14.54 -20.09 2.38
C GLY A 61 -14.52 -19.22 3.64
N SER A 62 -14.26 -19.78 4.83
CA SER A 62 -14.16 -18.98 6.05
C SER A 62 -13.00 -18.00 5.98
N ILE A 63 -13.21 -16.84 6.59
CA ILE A 63 -12.20 -15.80 6.74
C ILE A 63 -11.38 -16.06 8.00
N VAL A 64 -10.05 -16.06 7.88
CA VAL A 64 -9.11 -16.21 8.98
C VAL A 64 -8.28 -14.92 9.07
N PRO A 65 -8.61 -14.01 10.00
CA PRO A 65 -7.80 -12.83 10.24
C PRO A 65 -6.54 -13.20 11.01
N HIS A 66 -5.42 -12.58 10.66
CA HIS A 66 -4.15 -12.73 11.35
C HIS A 66 -3.47 -11.38 11.52
N GLN A 67 -2.79 -11.19 12.64
CA GLN A 67 -2.11 -9.95 12.92
C GLN A 67 -0.76 -10.24 13.58
N PHE A 68 0.28 -9.57 13.10
CA PHE A 68 1.64 -9.69 13.64
C PHE A 68 2.41 -8.38 13.47
N ILE A 69 3.59 -8.32 14.07
CA ILE A 69 4.55 -7.23 13.89
C ILE A 69 5.64 -7.72 12.95
N ASP A 70 5.92 -6.98 11.88
CA ASP A 70 6.98 -7.34 10.93
C ASP A 70 8.38 -7.00 11.47
N GLY A 71 9.43 -7.37 10.73
CA GLY A 71 10.81 -7.07 11.10
C GLY A 71 11.16 -5.57 11.17
N PHE A 72 10.28 -4.70 10.68
CA PHE A 72 10.42 -3.25 10.71
C PHE A 72 9.60 -2.60 11.84
N GLY A 73 8.93 -3.39 12.68
CA GLY A 73 8.09 -2.88 13.77
C GLY A 73 6.70 -2.40 13.33
N ARG A 74 6.30 -2.64 12.08
CA ARG A 74 4.98 -2.26 11.56
C ARG A 74 3.95 -3.31 11.92
N ARG A 75 2.72 -2.88 12.20
CA ARG A 75 1.62 -3.81 12.45
C ARG A 75 1.02 -4.27 11.13
N VAL A 76 1.09 -5.57 10.87
CA VAL A 76 0.55 -6.18 9.66
C VAL A 76 -0.75 -6.88 9.99
N TYR A 77 -1.78 -6.60 9.22
CA TYR A 77 -3.08 -7.26 9.25
C TYR A 77 -3.25 -8.05 7.97
N GLU A 78 -3.46 -9.36 8.09
CA GLU A 78 -3.66 -10.25 6.98
C GLU A 78 -5.02 -10.92 7.05
N THR A 79 -5.67 -11.02 5.90
CA THR A 79 -6.94 -11.72 5.74
C THR A 79 -6.71 -12.94 4.87
N TYR A 80 -7.03 -14.11 5.40
CA TYR A 80 -6.94 -15.37 4.68
C TYR A 80 -8.31 -15.94 4.41
N VAL A 81 -8.43 -16.72 3.33
CA VAL A 81 -9.61 -17.54 3.03
C VAL A 81 -9.21 -19.01 3.03
N ILE A 82 -10.03 -19.85 3.66
CA ILE A 82 -9.85 -21.31 3.65
C ILE A 82 -10.27 -21.86 2.29
N GLU A 83 -9.34 -22.49 1.59
CA GLU A 83 -9.59 -23.12 0.29
C GLU A 83 -10.19 -24.54 0.44
N PRO A 84 -10.75 -25.13 -0.63
CA PRO A 84 -11.34 -26.47 -0.58
C PRO A 84 -10.38 -27.58 -0.11
N ASP A 85 -9.09 -27.42 -0.39
CA ASP A 85 -8.00 -28.31 0.06
C ASP A 85 -7.59 -28.05 1.53
N ARG A 86 -8.29 -27.14 2.20
CA ARG A 86 -8.00 -26.62 3.55
C ARG A 86 -6.67 -25.84 3.63
N SER A 87 -6.15 -25.40 2.49
CA SER A 87 -5.05 -24.45 2.47
C SER A 87 -5.55 -23.04 2.83
N LEU A 88 -4.62 -22.15 3.20
CA LEU A 88 -4.92 -20.75 3.44
C LEU A 88 -4.40 -19.93 2.27
N ARG A 89 -5.30 -19.28 1.56
CA ARG A 89 -4.93 -18.26 0.58
C ARG A 89 -4.98 -16.89 1.22
N LEU A 90 -3.86 -16.17 1.15
CA LEU A 90 -3.79 -14.78 1.57
C LEU A 90 -4.52 -13.91 0.53
N VAL A 91 -5.59 -13.24 0.95
CA VAL A 91 -6.43 -12.43 0.05
C VAL A 91 -6.24 -10.93 0.24
N ASP A 92 -5.82 -10.49 1.42
CA ASP A 92 -5.56 -9.07 1.70
C ASP A 92 -4.46 -8.94 2.75
N ARG A 93 -3.65 -7.88 2.62
CA ARG A 93 -2.67 -7.47 3.62
C ARG A 93 -2.68 -5.95 3.76
N ARG A 94 -2.75 -5.47 5.00
CA ARG A 94 -2.69 -4.04 5.36
C ARG A 94 -1.55 -3.80 6.33
N TYR A 95 -0.77 -2.76 6.07
CA TYR A 95 0.25 -2.26 6.98
C TYR A 95 -0.34 -1.07 7.72
N ARG A 96 -0.26 -1.09 9.05
CA ARG A 96 -0.50 0.08 9.88
C ARG A 96 0.84 0.50 10.45
N ASP A 97 1.35 1.59 9.90
CA ASP A 97 2.47 2.29 10.48
C ASP A 97 2.01 3.00 11.74
N PHE A 98 2.88 3.11 12.73
CA PHE A 98 2.56 3.74 14.02
C PHE A 98 2.55 5.28 13.93
N PHE A 99 2.58 5.89 12.74
CA PHE A 99 2.62 7.35 12.63
C PHE A 99 1.33 7.96 13.19
N PRO A 100 1.39 8.77 14.25
CA PRO A 100 0.21 9.24 14.97
C PRO A 100 -0.45 10.47 14.31
N PHE A 101 -0.22 10.71 13.02
CA PHE A 101 -0.68 11.91 12.32
C PHE A 101 -1.41 11.53 11.02
N ASP A 102 -2.52 10.82 11.15
CA ASP A 102 -3.54 10.71 10.11
C ASP A 102 -4.84 11.31 10.69
N ASP A 103 -4.96 12.65 10.67
CA ASP A 103 -6.18 13.43 10.96
C ASP A 103 -6.74 14.07 9.67
#